data_AF-A0A2H0MIL1-F1
#
_entry.id   AF-A0A2H0MIL1-F1
#
_cell.length_a   1.000
_cell.length_b   1.000
_cell.length_c   1.000
_cell.angle_alpha   90.00
_cell.angle_beta   90.00
_cell.angle_gamma   90.00
#
_symmetry.space_group_name_H-M   'P 1'
#
loop_
_entity.id
_entity.type
_entity.pdbx_description
1 polymer ?
#
loop_
_entity_poly.entity_id
_entity_poly.type
_entity_poly.pdbx_seq_one_letter_code
_entity_poly.pdbx_strand_id
1 'polypeptide(L)'
;MRIAIFSLLLVFSTTVPAHADCTKDEVCSLLGKMSHFEILDKCPEAAKFLAECKKIEETGLQLLPEAKFVDNGNGTVSDTENHLMWSKTPVRDKEGNLPKVSLKDARKLAQATTINGTTGWRLPTLAELATLLYPERVENASGKKAWINPLFDDGRGHYYWTSTTCAEVTVIEDRYQKKICQAGEKGAWLVHFNINAVFWHLTDVENYHVWVVKSNK
;
A
#
# COMPACT_ATOMS: atom_id res chain seq x y z
N MET A 1 -81.83 5.51 22.23
CA MET A 1 -80.60 4.80 21.83
C MET A 1 -79.41 5.75 21.96
N ARG A 2 -78.47 5.48 22.87
CA ARG A 2 -77.20 6.22 22.98
C ARG A 2 -76.08 5.30 22.50
N ILE A 3 -75.32 5.72 21.49
CA ILE A 3 -74.19 4.98 20.93
C ILE A 3 -72.92 5.50 21.63
N ALA A 4 -72.23 4.63 22.36
CA ALA A 4 -70.94 4.92 22.95
C ALA A 4 -69.83 4.52 21.97
N ILE A 5 -68.95 5.46 21.62
CA ILE A 5 -67.77 5.22 20.80
C ILE A 5 -66.59 5.04 21.75
N PHE A 6 -66.05 3.83 21.85
CA PHE A 6 -64.81 3.55 22.56
C PHE A 6 -63.62 3.76 21.61
N SER A 7 -62.89 4.85 21.82
CA SER A 7 -61.62 5.12 21.14
C SER A 7 -60.51 4.24 21.74
N LEU A 8 -60.03 3.27 20.95
CA LEU A 8 -58.91 2.40 21.29
C LEU A 8 -57.59 3.16 21.10
N LEU A 9 -56.96 3.58 22.21
CA LEU A 9 -55.61 4.14 22.21
C LEU A 9 -54.58 3.00 22.11
N LEU A 10 -54.01 2.83 20.92
CA LEU A 10 -52.85 1.96 20.69
C LEU A 10 -51.59 2.67 21.22
N VAL A 11 -51.14 2.26 22.41
CA VAL A 11 -49.85 2.67 22.96
C VAL A 11 -48.76 1.82 22.29
N PHE A 12 -48.05 2.41 21.32
CA PHE A 12 -46.82 1.80 20.79
C PHE A 12 -45.70 1.97 21.83
N SER A 13 -45.48 0.93 22.63
CA SER A 13 -44.27 0.82 23.44
C SER A 13 -43.10 0.45 22.53
N THR A 14 -42.39 1.45 22.01
CA THR A 14 -41.08 1.20 21.39
C THR A 14 -40.11 0.81 22.50
N THR A 15 -39.78 -0.47 22.60
CA THR A 15 -38.60 -0.90 23.35
C THR A 15 -37.38 -0.40 22.60
N VAL A 16 -36.90 0.80 22.94
CA VAL A 16 -35.53 1.17 22.60
C VAL A 16 -34.65 0.23 23.42
N PRO A 17 -33.84 -0.66 22.82
CA PRO A 17 -32.92 -1.46 23.59
C PRO A 17 -32.03 -0.50 24.39
N ALA A 18 -32.05 -0.65 25.71
CA ALA A 18 -31.13 0.05 26.61
C ALA A 18 -29.73 -0.51 26.37
N HIS A 19 -29.09 -0.10 25.28
CA HIS A 19 -27.68 -0.36 25.08
C HIS A 19 -26.92 0.44 26.14
N ALA A 20 -26.05 -0.24 26.89
CA ALA A 20 -25.17 0.44 27.81
C ALA A 20 -24.33 1.45 27.00
N ASP A 21 -24.38 2.72 27.39
CA ASP A 21 -23.49 3.74 26.84
C ASP A 21 -22.06 3.40 27.26
N CYS A 22 -21.36 2.63 26.42
CA CYS A 22 -19.96 2.29 26.68
C CYS A 22 -19.14 3.57 26.73
N THR A 23 -18.32 3.70 27.76
CA THR A 23 -17.39 4.81 27.93
C THR A 23 -16.20 4.67 26.99
N LYS A 24 -15.47 5.78 26.77
CA LYS A 24 -14.23 5.78 25.98
C LYS A 24 -13.23 4.75 26.51
N ASP A 25 -13.01 4.70 27.83
CA ASP A 25 -12.02 3.79 28.43
C ASP A 25 -12.41 2.32 28.28
N GLU A 26 -13.70 1.99 28.38
CA GLU A 26 -14.20 0.64 28.10
C GLU A 26 -13.95 0.27 26.65
N VAL A 27 -14.33 1.13 25.69
CA VAL A 27 -14.08 0.89 24.26
C VAL A 27 -12.58 0.75 23.97
N CYS A 28 -11.75 1.61 24.56
CA CYS A 28 -10.29 1.53 24.45
C CYS A 28 -9.75 0.20 25.00
N SER A 29 -10.32 -0.32 26.09
CA SER A 29 -9.89 -1.58 26.71
C SER A 29 -10.26 -2.84 25.93
N LEU A 30 -11.22 -2.72 25.00
CA LEU A 30 -11.68 -3.80 24.12
C LEU A 30 -10.83 -3.88 22.84
N LEU A 31 -10.15 -2.79 22.45
CA LEU A 31 -9.21 -2.80 21.34
C LEU A 31 -8.07 -3.80 21.60
N GLY A 32 -7.85 -4.70 20.65
CA GLY A 32 -6.86 -5.79 20.75
C GLY A 32 -7.39 -7.08 21.39
N LYS A 33 -8.59 -7.08 21.97
CA LYS A 33 -9.26 -8.29 22.52
C LYS A 33 -10.37 -8.83 21.62
N MET A 34 -10.92 -7.98 20.75
CA MET A 34 -12.01 -8.30 19.84
C MET A 34 -11.92 -7.43 18.58
N SER A 35 -12.58 -7.87 17.51
CA SER A 35 -12.62 -7.16 16.24
C SER A 35 -13.46 -5.88 16.31
N HIS A 36 -13.25 -4.98 15.36
CA HIS A 36 -13.98 -3.73 15.25
C HIS A 36 -15.51 -3.92 15.27
N PHE A 37 -16.02 -4.92 14.52
CA PHE A 37 -17.45 -5.22 14.44
C PHE A 37 -18.00 -5.80 15.74
N GLU A 38 -17.24 -6.68 16.42
CA GLU A 38 -17.65 -7.22 17.73
C GLU A 38 -17.72 -6.13 18.82
N ILE A 39 -16.86 -5.10 18.73
CA ILE A 39 -16.93 -3.94 19.62
C ILE A 39 -18.19 -3.12 19.32
N LEU A 40 -18.53 -2.90 18.04
CA LEU A 40 -19.73 -2.16 17.66
C LEU A 40 -21.02 -2.91 18.03
N ASP A 41 -21.05 -4.23 17.92
CA ASP A 41 -22.20 -5.03 18.35
C ASP A 41 -22.42 -4.94 19.88
N LYS A 42 -21.34 -4.87 20.66
CA LYS A 42 -21.42 -4.68 22.11
C LYS A 42 -21.69 -3.23 22.50
N CYS A 43 -21.17 -2.29 21.74
CA CYS A 43 -21.18 -0.86 22.01
C CYS A 43 -21.52 -0.11 20.71
N PRO A 44 -22.82 0.04 20.36
CA PRO A 44 -23.24 0.62 19.07
C PRO A 44 -22.69 2.02 18.82
N GLU A 45 -22.55 2.82 19.89
CA GLU A 45 -22.04 4.19 19.84
C GLU A 45 -20.51 4.29 20.00
N ALA A 46 -19.80 3.16 19.99
CA ALA A 46 -18.34 3.13 20.17
C ALA A 46 -17.56 3.68 18.98
N ALA A 47 -18.19 3.87 17.82
CA ALA A 47 -17.51 4.34 16.60
C ALA A 47 -16.68 5.61 16.83
N LYS A 48 -17.22 6.59 17.57
CA LYS A 48 -16.53 7.83 17.93
C LYS A 48 -15.29 7.60 18.80
N PHE A 49 -15.38 6.66 19.75
CA PHE A 49 -14.30 6.34 20.66
C PHE A 49 -13.24 5.43 20.02
N LEU A 50 -13.63 4.54 19.10
CA LEU A 50 -12.71 3.62 18.42
C LEU A 50 -11.62 4.37 17.65
N ALA A 51 -11.95 5.49 17.00
CA ALA A 51 -10.97 6.33 16.33
C ALA A 51 -9.99 7.00 17.31
N GLU A 52 -10.46 7.44 18.47
CA GLU A 52 -9.64 8.10 19.50
C GLU A 52 -8.80 7.11 20.32
N CYS A 53 -9.34 5.92 20.55
CA CYS A 53 -8.73 4.85 21.32
C CYS A 53 -7.67 4.10 20.52
N LYS A 54 -7.87 4.01 19.20
CA LYS A 54 -6.85 3.49 18.30
C LYS A 54 -5.76 4.56 18.23
N LYS A 55 -4.79 4.48 19.14
CA LYS A 55 -3.50 5.17 19.01
C LYS A 55 -2.82 4.65 17.75
N ILE A 56 -3.23 5.16 16.60
CA ILE A 56 -2.51 4.94 15.36
C ILE A 56 -1.35 5.90 15.44
N GLU A 57 -0.20 5.40 15.85
CA GLU A 57 1.03 6.13 15.54
C GLU A 57 1.13 6.17 14.01
N GLU A 58 0.88 7.35 13.46
CA GLU A 58 1.04 7.62 12.04
C GLU A 58 2.55 7.65 11.75
N THR A 59 3.05 6.57 11.15
CA THR A 59 4.42 6.46 10.66
C THR A 59 4.42 6.83 9.19
N GLY A 60 4.92 8.03 8.90
CA GLY A 60 5.06 8.54 7.53
C GLY A 60 6.24 7.91 6.79
N LEU A 61 6.20 7.98 5.47
CA LEU A 61 7.32 7.59 4.62
C LEU A 61 8.47 8.59 4.74
N GLN A 62 9.66 8.10 5.10
CA GLN A 62 10.90 8.87 4.96
C GLN A 62 11.36 8.85 3.49
N LEU A 63 11.37 10.01 2.85
CA LEU A 63 11.79 10.15 1.46
C LEU A 63 13.31 10.12 1.32
N LEU A 64 13.77 9.60 0.19
CA LEU A 64 15.16 9.68 -0.25
C LEU A 64 15.42 10.97 -1.05
N PRO A 65 16.67 11.46 -1.11
CA PRO A 65 17.04 12.54 -2.02
C PRO A 65 16.83 12.15 -3.48
N GLU A 66 16.74 13.17 -4.34
CA GLU A 66 16.56 12.99 -5.77
C GLU A 66 17.69 12.15 -6.37
N ALA A 67 17.31 11.07 -7.06
CA ALA A 67 18.25 10.12 -7.62
C ALA A 67 19.05 10.71 -8.79
N LYS A 68 20.32 10.31 -8.88
CA LYS A 68 21.21 10.66 -10.00
C LYS A 68 21.57 9.42 -10.79
N PHE A 69 20.84 9.20 -11.87
CA PHE A 69 20.92 7.97 -12.65
C PHE A 69 22.03 7.99 -13.71
N VAL A 70 22.81 6.91 -13.75
CA VAL A 70 23.84 6.64 -14.76
C VAL A 70 23.61 5.25 -15.34
N ASP A 71 23.40 5.14 -16.65
CA ASP A 71 23.30 3.86 -17.34
C ASP A 71 24.68 3.19 -17.42
N ASN A 72 24.79 1.96 -16.94
CA ASN A 72 26.04 1.20 -16.93
C ASN A 72 26.29 0.46 -18.25
N GLY A 73 25.35 0.50 -19.21
CA GLY A 73 25.46 -0.16 -20.52
C GLY A 73 25.36 -1.70 -20.47
N ASN A 74 25.07 -2.25 -19.29
CA ASN A 74 25.04 -3.70 -19.04
C ASN A 74 23.67 -4.20 -18.54
N GLY A 75 22.61 -3.41 -18.77
CA GLY A 75 21.26 -3.71 -18.29
C GLY A 75 20.98 -3.22 -16.86
N THR A 76 21.90 -2.46 -16.26
CA THR A 76 21.71 -1.84 -14.94
C THR A 76 21.90 -0.33 -14.99
N VAL A 77 21.30 0.37 -14.03
CA VAL A 77 21.39 1.83 -13.87
C VAL A 77 21.82 2.13 -12.44
N SER A 78 22.90 2.90 -12.28
CA SER A 78 23.38 3.32 -10.96
C SER A 78 22.67 4.59 -10.51
N ASP A 79 22.24 4.65 -9.26
CA ASP A 79 21.85 5.89 -8.57
C ASP A 79 23.01 6.32 -7.67
N THR A 80 23.73 7.35 -8.09
CA THR A 80 24.93 7.81 -7.38
C THR A 80 24.64 8.60 -6.12
N GLU A 81 23.41 9.12 -5.97
CA GLU A 81 23.02 9.90 -4.78
C GLU A 81 22.63 8.97 -3.63
N ASN A 82 21.86 7.93 -3.93
CA ASN A 82 21.37 6.99 -2.91
C ASN A 82 22.24 5.73 -2.76
N HIS A 83 23.34 5.63 -3.52
CA HIS A 83 24.21 4.46 -3.55
C HIS A 83 23.44 3.16 -3.86
N LEU A 84 22.58 3.22 -4.88
CA LEU A 84 21.78 2.11 -5.35
C LEU A 84 22.14 1.72 -6.79
N MET A 85 21.78 0.51 -7.16
CA MET A 85 21.87 0.01 -8.53
C MET A 85 20.55 -0.68 -8.85
N TRP A 86 19.97 -0.31 -9.99
CA TRP A 86 18.66 -0.73 -10.45
C TRP A 86 18.79 -1.63 -11.68
N SER A 87 17.86 -2.57 -11.83
CA SER A 87 17.63 -3.17 -13.15
C SER A 87 17.03 -2.14 -14.10
N LYS A 88 17.47 -2.14 -15.37
CA LYS A 88 16.95 -1.21 -16.39
C LYS A 88 15.52 -1.57 -16.82
N THR A 89 15.17 -2.85 -16.75
CA THR A 89 13.82 -3.39 -16.97
C THR A 89 13.31 -4.05 -15.69
N PRO A 90 11.99 -4.17 -15.50
CA PRO A 90 11.41 -5.05 -14.49
C PRO A 90 11.81 -6.51 -14.73
N VAL A 91 11.62 -7.35 -13.71
CA VAL A 91 11.91 -8.78 -13.82
C VAL A 91 10.93 -9.42 -14.79
N ARG A 92 11.47 -10.25 -15.68
CA ARG A 92 10.71 -11.05 -16.65
C ARG A 92 10.86 -12.54 -16.36
N ASP A 93 9.85 -13.31 -16.71
CA ASP A 93 9.94 -14.78 -16.70
C ASP A 93 10.82 -15.28 -17.86
N LYS A 94 10.97 -16.61 -17.95
CA LYS A 94 11.84 -17.23 -18.98
C LYS A 94 11.29 -17.03 -20.39
N GLU A 95 9.99 -16.81 -20.49
CA GLU A 95 9.24 -16.56 -21.71
C GLU A 95 9.25 -15.06 -22.09
N GLY A 96 9.84 -14.20 -21.26
CA GLY A 96 9.97 -12.76 -21.49
C GLY A 96 8.75 -11.93 -21.06
N ASN A 97 7.77 -12.55 -20.41
CA ASN A 97 6.58 -11.85 -19.91
C ASN A 97 6.86 -11.18 -18.56
N LEU A 98 5.98 -10.25 -18.18
CA LEU A 98 5.98 -9.62 -16.86
C LEU A 98 5.13 -10.46 -15.90
N PRO A 99 5.74 -11.26 -15.02
CA PRO A 99 4.98 -12.10 -14.10
C PRO A 99 4.20 -11.23 -13.12
N LYS A 100 3.01 -11.69 -12.75
CA LYS A 100 2.21 -11.17 -11.64
C LYS A 100 2.28 -12.17 -10.50
N VAL A 101 2.69 -11.72 -9.33
CA VAL A 101 3.03 -12.62 -8.21
C VAL A 101 2.62 -12.04 -6.87
N SER A 102 2.53 -12.89 -5.85
CA SER A 102 2.37 -12.48 -4.45
C SER A 102 3.61 -11.71 -3.97
N LEU A 103 3.52 -10.96 -2.88
CA LEU A 103 4.69 -10.27 -2.32
C LEU A 103 5.79 -11.26 -1.90
N LYS A 104 5.39 -12.43 -1.38
CA LYS A 104 6.32 -13.48 -0.97
C LYS A 104 7.12 -14.00 -2.16
N ASP A 105 6.46 -14.26 -3.28
CA ASP A 105 7.13 -14.76 -4.47
C ASP A 105 7.88 -13.66 -5.21
N ALA A 106 7.43 -12.39 -5.12
CA ALA A 106 8.20 -11.24 -5.58
C ALA A 106 9.58 -11.15 -4.91
N ARG A 107 9.64 -11.36 -3.58
CA ARG A 107 10.92 -11.38 -2.84
C ARG A 107 11.83 -12.53 -3.30
N LYS A 108 11.28 -13.73 -3.50
CA LYS A 108 12.05 -14.89 -4.01
C LYS A 108 12.55 -14.63 -5.43
N LEU A 109 11.68 -14.11 -6.30
CA LEU A 109 12.01 -13.82 -7.69
C LEU A 109 13.12 -12.77 -7.77
N ALA A 110 13.03 -11.71 -6.94
CA ALA A 110 14.09 -10.72 -6.81
C ALA A 110 15.42 -11.37 -6.43
N GLN A 111 15.45 -12.23 -5.40
CA GLN A 111 16.67 -12.90 -4.96
C GLN A 111 17.25 -13.88 -6.00
N ALA A 112 16.40 -14.53 -6.79
CA ALA A 112 16.80 -15.44 -7.85
C ALA A 112 17.23 -14.73 -9.15
N THR A 113 16.95 -13.42 -9.27
CA THR A 113 17.28 -12.64 -10.46
C THR A 113 18.79 -12.52 -10.63
N THR A 114 19.27 -12.68 -11.86
CA THR A 114 20.66 -12.45 -12.25
C THR A 114 20.67 -11.58 -13.51
N ILE A 115 21.39 -10.46 -13.47
CA ILE A 115 21.46 -9.51 -14.59
C ILE A 115 22.92 -9.34 -14.96
N ASN A 116 23.29 -9.80 -16.16
CA ASN A 116 24.66 -9.75 -16.68
C ASN A 116 25.72 -10.24 -15.65
N GLY A 117 25.46 -11.38 -15.02
CA GLY A 117 26.33 -11.96 -13.97
C GLY A 117 26.20 -11.35 -12.57
N THR A 118 25.44 -10.26 -12.42
CA THR A 118 25.19 -9.62 -11.12
C THR A 118 24.05 -10.31 -10.39
N THR A 119 24.31 -10.76 -9.16
CA THR A 119 23.35 -11.43 -8.26
C THR A 119 23.09 -10.59 -7.00
N GLY A 120 22.25 -11.08 -6.08
CA GLY A 120 21.99 -10.41 -4.79
C GLY A 120 21.09 -9.18 -4.94
N TRP A 121 20.14 -9.28 -5.86
CA TRP A 121 19.05 -8.34 -6.05
C TRP A 121 17.99 -8.53 -4.97
N ARG A 122 17.28 -7.45 -4.64
CA ARG A 122 16.16 -7.45 -3.70
C ARG A 122 15.02 -6.60 -4.22
N LEU A 123 13.88 -6.76 -3.57
CA LEU A 123 12.75 -5.86 -3.74
C LEU A 123 13.12 -4.47 -3.17
N PRO A 124 12.77 -3.37 -3.83
CA PRO A 124 13.00 -2.02 -3.33
C PRO A 124 12.04 -1.67 -2.20
N THR A 125 12.47 -0.77 -1.32
CA THR A 125 11.55 -0.10 -0.39
C THR A 125 10.65 0.86 -1.17
N LEU A 126 9.56 1.33 -0.54
CA LEU A 126 8.71 2.35 -1.15
C LEU A 126 9.47 3.64 -1.43
N ALA A 127 10.34 4.08 -0.50
CA ALA A 127 11.15 5.27 -0.65
C ALA A 127 12.12 5.15 -1.84
N GLU A 128 12.74 3.98 -2.02
CA GLU A 128 13.62 3.70 -3.14
C GLU A 128 12.87 3.66 -4.47
N LEU A 129 11.78 2.91 -4.57
CA LEU A 129 11.07 2.78 -5.85
C LEU A 129 10.43 4.10 -6.29
N ALA A 130 10.03 4.94 -5.33
CA ALA A 130 9.52 6.27 -5.61
C ALA A 130 10.55 7.19 -6.29
N THR A 131 11.86 6.96 -6.12
CA THR A 131 12.88 7.78 -6.81
C THR A 131 12.94 7.54 -8.31
N LEU A 132 12.36 6.44 -8.81
CA LEU A 132 12.23 6.20 -10.24
C LEU A 132 11.12 7.04 -10.89
N LEU A 133 10.20 7.61 -10.10
CA LEU A 133 9.12 8.45 -10.62
C LEU A 133 9.69 9.69 -11.29
N TYR A 134 9.15 10.01 -12.46
CA TYR A 134 9.52 11.23 -13.18
C TYR A 134 8.48 12.33 -12.94
N PRO A 135 8.88 13.62 -12.85
CA PRO A 135 7.95 14.73 -12.65
C PRO A 135 6.92 14.90 -13.77
N GLU A 136 7.18 14.33 -14.96
CA GLU A 136 6.32 14.41 -16.13
C GLU A 136 6.04 13.03 -16.73
N ARG A 137 4.95 12.92 -17.49
CA ARG A 137 4.61 11.70 -18.22
C ARG A 137 5.33 11.68 -19.57
N VAL A 138 6.47 11.01 -19.61
CA VAL A 138 7.41 11.01 -20.75
C VAL A 138 7.50 9.63 -21.40
N GLU A 139 8.09 9.56 -22.60
CA GLU A 139 8.42 8.28 -23.23
C GLU A 139 9.60 7.66 -22.50
N ASN A 140 9.40 6.43 -22.02
CA ASN A 140 10.41 5.64 -21.34
C ASN A 140 11.24 4.82 -22.36
N ALA A 141 12.20 4.02 -21.89
CA ALA A 141 13.10 3.26 -22.77
C ALA A 141 12.40 2.24 -23.70
N SER A 142 11.12 1.92 -23.44
CA SER A 142 10.28 1.09 -24.31
C SER A 142 9.58 1.85 -25.46
N GLY A 143 9.70 3.18 -25.49
CA GLY A 143 8.95 4.06 -26.39
C GLY A 143 7.47 4.22 -26.01
N LYS A 144 7.11 3.98 -24.75
CA LYS A 144 5.75 4.15 -24.22
C LYS A 144 5.75 5.21 -23.12
N LYS A 145 4.61 5.90 -22.99
CA LYS A 145 4.47 7.00 -22.02
C LYS A 145 4.16 6.47 -20.62
N ALA A 146 4.98 6.86 -19.64
CA ALA A 146 4.80 6.57 -18.22
C ALA A 146 5.43 7.70 -17.38
N TRP A 147 5.16 7.72 -16.07
CA TRP A 147 5.76 8.64 -15.10
C TRP A 147 7.00 8.02 -14.48
N ILE A 148 7.90 7.47 -15.30
CA ILE A 148 9.16 6.87 -14.87
C ILE A 148 10.30 7.54 -15.60
N ASN A 149 11.47 7.62 -14.96
CA ASN A 149 12.64 8.22 -15.58
C ASN A 149 12.92 7.55 -16.96
N PRO A 150 13.19 8.32 -18.03
CA PRO A 150 13.35 7.81 -19.40
C PRO A 150 14.39 6.69 -19.58
N LEU A 151 15.34 6.55 -18.67
CA LEU A 151 16.36 5.49 -18.71
C LEU A 151 15.78 4.09 -18.49
N PHE A 152 14.62 3.97 -17.84
CA PHE A 152 14.02 2.69 -17.49
C PHE A 152 12.99 2.25 -18.52
N ASP A 153 12.88 0.94 -18.73
CA ASP A 153 11.83 0.33 -19.55
C ASP A 153 10.76 -0.24 -18.63
N ASP A 154 9.63 0.45 -18.50
CA ASP A 154 8.45 -0.01 -17.78
C ASP A 154 7.30 -0.38 -18.73
N GLY A 155 7.56 -0.56 -20.03
CA GLY A 155 6.48 -0.67 -21.00
C GLY A 155 5.44 0.46 -20.80
N ARG A 156 4.18 0.10 -20.56
CA ARG A 156 3.05 1.05 -20.47
C ARG A 156 2.83 1.69 -19.10
N GLY A 157 3.73 1.48 -18.13
CA GLY A 157 3.47 1.92 -16.76
C GLY A 157 2.74 0.85 -15.98
N HIS A 158 3.43 0.13 -15.09
CA HIS A 158 2.85 -0.98 -14.33
C HIS A 158 2.88 -0.73 -12.82
N TYR A 159 2.22 -1.62 -12.07
CA TYR A 159 2.23 -1.64 -10.60
C TYR A 159 3.31 -2.58 -10.10
N TYR A 160 4.13 -2.10 -9.17
CA TYR A 160 5.27 -2.85 -8.66
C TYR A 160 5.22 -3.01 -7.15
N TRP A 161 5.50 -4.23 -6.70
CA TRP A 161 5.69 -4.52 -5.29
C TRP A 161 6.87 -3.74 -4.70
N THR A 162 6.68 -3.26 -3.47
CA THR A 162 7.76 -2.77 -2.61
C THR A 162 7.89 -3.66 -1.38
N SER A 163 9.04 -3.63 -0.72
CA SER A 163 9.26 -4.38 0.52
C SER A 163 8.61 -3.72 1.74
N THR A 164 8.18 -2.47 1.63
CA THR A 164 7.65 -1.66 2.73
C THR A 164 6.22 -2.08 3.04
N THR A 165 6.02 -2.60 4.25
CA THR A 165 4.70 -3.02 4.72
C THR A 165 3.91 -1.88 5.35
N CYS A 166 2.63 -2.12 5.59
CA CYS A 166 1.80 -1.19 6.32
C CYS A 166 2.09 -1.14 7.82
N ALA A 167 2.93 -2.04 8.34
CA ALA A 167 3.46 -1.94 9.70
C ALA A 167 4.61 -0.94 9.76
N GLU A 168 5.43 -0.87 8.70
CA GLU A 168 6.55 0.07 8.60
C GLU A 168 6.07 1.50 8.30
N VAL A 169 5.13 1.64 7.35
CA VAL A 169 4.59 2.93 6.93
C VAL A 169 3.07 2.84 6.96
N THR A 170 2.43 3.57 7.88
CA THR A 170 0.97 3.55 8.05
C THR A 170 0.29 4.66 7.26
N VAL A 171 1.05 5.68 6.85
CA VAL A 171 0.52 6.83 6.11
C VAL A 171 1.48 7.29 5.04
N ILE A 172 0.93 7.65 3.89
CA ILE A 172 1.64 8.36 2.83
C ILE A 172 0.80 9.51 2.32
N GLU A 173 1.45 10.47 1.70
CA GLU A 173 0.79 11.48 0.88
C GLU A 173 1.43 11.41 -0.51
N ASP A 174 0.61 11.11 -1.52
CA ASP A 174 1.04 11.24 -2.91
C ASP A 174 0.42 12.49 -3.54
N ARG A 175 0.67 12.71 -4.82
CA ARG A 175 0.18 13.89 -5.54
C ARG A 175 -1.34 14.08 -5.56
N TYR A 176 -2.11 13.05 -5.17
CA TYR A 176 -3.56 13.07 -5.21
C TYR A 176 -4.17 13.22 -3.82
N GLN A 177 -3.71 12.44 -2.85
CA GLN A 177 -4.34 12.35 -1.53
C GLN A 177 -3.45 11.71 -0.47
N LYS A 178 -3.78 11.99 0.80
CA LYS A 178 -3.33 11.22 1.96
C LYS A 178 -3.94 9.82 1.92
N LYS A 179 -3.12 8.79 2.05
CA LYS A 179 -3.54 7.38 2.09
C LYS A 179 -3.07 6.74 3.38
N ILE A 180 -3.96 5.96 3.99
CA ILE A 180 -3.72 5.27 5.25
C ILE A 180 -3.76 3.76 4.99
N CYS A 181 -2.81 3.03 5.55
CA CYS A 181 -2.84 1.58 5.59
C CYS A 181 -2.77 1.06 7.02
N GLN A 182 -3.72 0.20 7.37
CA GLN A 182 -3.86 -0.37 8.71
C GLN A 182 -3.76 -1.90 8.71
N ALA A 183 -3.26 -2.48 7.61
CA ALA A 183 -3.16 -3.93 7.43
C ALA A 183 -1.91 -4.53 8.10
N GLY A 184 -1.04 -3.72 8.71
CA GLY A 184 0.22 -4.18 9.31
C GLY A 184 1.06 -4.97 8.29
N GLU A 185 1.62 -6.11 8.70
CA GLU A 185 2.40 -7.01 7.84
C GLU A 185 1.59 -7.69 6.73
N LYS A 186 0.26 -7.67 6.82
CA LYS A 186 -0.62 -8.25 5.79
C LYS A 186 -0.82 -7.32 4.61
N GLY A 187 -0.40 -6.05 4.69
CA GLY A 187 -0.44 -5.11 3.58
C GLY A 187 0.95 -4.59 3.22
N ALA A 188 1.17 -4.33 1.94
CA ALA A 188 2.39 -3.68 1.47
C ALA A 188 2.09 -2.64 0.39
N TRP A 189 2.99 -1.65 0.29
CA TRP A 189 2.85 -0.54 -0.63
C TRP A 189 3.35 -0.88 -2.04
N LEU A 190 2.83 -0.16 -3.01
CA LEU A 190 2.98 -0.35 -4.46
C LEU A 190 3.18 0.99 -5.14
N VAL A 191 4.02 1.05 -6.17
CA VAL A 191 4.12 2.24 -7.05
C VAL A 191 3.49 1.91 -8.40
N HIS A 192 2.65 2.82 -8.92
CA HIS A 192 2.03 2.71 -10.24
C HIS A 192 2.53 3.82 -11.17
N PHE A 193 3.41 3.45 -12.10
CA PHE A 193 4.06 4.40 -12.99
C PHE A 193 3.18 4.93 -14.13
N ASN A 194 2.04 4.30 -14.46
CA ASN A 194 1.18 4.84 -15.52
C ASN A 194 0.47 6.14 -15.10
N ILE A 195 0.18 6.29 -13.81
CA ILE A 195 -0.57 7.43 -13.27
C ILE A 195 0.18 8.20 -12.16
N ASN A 196 1.40 7.79 -11.80
CA ASN A 196 2.14 8.40 -10.68
C ASN A 196 1.32 8.39 -9.38
N ALA A 197 0.96 7.19 -8.93
CA ALA A 197 0.23 6.99 -7.69
C ALA A 197 0.81 5.83 -6.89
N VAL A 198 0.65 5.92 -5.58
CA VAL A 198 1.07 4.87 -4.65
C VAL A 198 -0.15 4.18 -4.06
N PHE A 199 -0.16 2.86 -4.03
CA PHE A 199 -1.26 2.06 -3.48
C PHE A 199 -0.75 1.12 -2.41
N TRP A 200 -1.65 0.50 -1.65
CA TRP A 200 -1.31 -0.67 -0.86
C TRP A 200 -2.27 -1.81 -1.20
N HIS A 201 -1.80 -3.04 -1.05
CA HIS A 201 -2.64 -4.22 -1.19
C HIS A 201 -2.24 -5.31 -0.21
N LEU A 202 -3.13 -6.28 -0.02
CA LEU A 202 -2.83 -7.49 0.75
C LEU A 202 -1.71 -8.30 0.10
N THR A 203 -0.79 -8.81 0.92
CA THR A 203 0.49 -9.41 0.50
C THR A 203 0.36 -10.77 -0.17
N ASP A 204 -0.79 -11.42 -0.03
CA ASP A 204 -1.15 -12.72 -0.63
C ASP A 204 -1.71 -12.60 -2.05
N VAL A 205 -2.00 -11.39 -2.53
CA VAL A 205 -2.59 -11.19 -3.86
C VAL A 205 -1.56 -11.26 -4.98
N GLU A 206 -1.85 -12.08 -6.00
CA GLU A 206 -0.96 -12.37 -7.13
C GLU A 206 -1.23 -11.49 -8.36
N ASN A 207 -1.16 -10.16 -8.22
CA ASN A 207 -1.55 -9.23 -9.30
C ASN A 207 -0.50 -8.19 -9.69
N TYR A 208 0.69 -8.23 -9.09
CA TYR A 208 1.66 -7.14 -9.23
C TYR A 208 3.04 -7.64 -9.67
N HIS A 209 3.78 -6.73 -10.30
CA HIS A 209 5.05 -7.00 -10.94
C HIS A 209 6.22 -6.73 -10.00
N VAL A 210 7.42 -7.10 -10.46
CA VAL A 210 8.64 -7.03 -9.66
C VAL A 210 9.67 -6.15 -10.35
N TRP A 211 10.16 -5.15 -9.63
CA TRP A 211 11.38 -4.42 -9.99
C TRP A 211 12.45 -4.76 -8.95
N VAL A 212 13.71 -4.76 -9.37
CA VAL A 212 14.81 -5.09 -8.46
C VAL A 212 15.80 -3.96 -8.30
N VAL A 213 16.31 -3.87 -7.08
CA VAL A 213 17.37 -2.94 -6.69
C VAL A 213 18.44 -3.71 -5.91
N LYS A 214 19.63 -3.15 -5.88
CA LYS A 214 20.78 -3.62 -5.11
C LYS A 214 21.49 -2.41 -4.50
N SER A 215 22.03 -2.55 -3.30
CA SER A 215 22.94 -1.54 -2.75
C SER A 215 24.26 -1.55 -3.53
N ASN A 216 24.69 -0.39 -3.99
CA ASN A 216 25.96 -0.18 -4.67
C ASN A 216 27.00 0.20 -3.61
N LYS A 217 28.04 -0.62 -3.42
CA LYS A 217 29.13 -0.35 -2.47
C LYS A 217 30.29 0.33 -3.18
#